data_AF-A0A0L9U1C0-F1
#
_entry.id   AF-A0A0L9U1C0-F1
#
_cell.length_a   1.000
_cell.length_b   1.000
_cell.length_c   1.000
_cell.angle_alpha   90.00
_cell.angle_beta   90.00
_cell.angle_gamma   90.00
#
_symmetry.space_group_name_H-M   'P 1'
#
loop_
_entity.id
_entity.type
_entity.pdbx_description
1 polymer ?
#
loop_
_entity_poly.entity_id
_entity_poly.type
_entity_poly.pdbx_seq_one_letter_code
_entity_poly.pdbx_strand_id
1 'polypeptide(L)'
;MGHSNVWNSHPKNYGPGSRTCRVCGNPHGLIRKYGLMCCRQCFRSNAKEIGFIKKKKNVKFGSSGRVVFQSLLTHFSLTSEKLMRTLVLG
;
A
#
# COMPACT_ATOMS: atom_id res chain seq x y z
N MET A 1 -31.66 29.36 0.29
CA MET A 1 -30.22 29.52 -0.03
C MET A 1 -29.26 28.85 0.98
N GLY A 2 -29.71 27.99 1.90
CA GLY A 2 -28.80 27.36 2.89
C GLY A 2 -28.05 26.11 2.39
N HIS A 3 -28.47 25.51 1.27
CA HIS A 3 -27.91 24.23 0.80
C HIS A 3 -26.46 24.34 0.27
N SER A 4 -26.08 25.50 -0.28
CA SER A 4 -24.73 25.72 -0.83
C SER A 4 -23.61 25.65 0.21
N ASN A 5 -23.89 26.02 1.46
CA ASN A 5 -22.87 26.14 2.51
C ASN A 5 -22.76 24.88 3.38
N VAL A 6 -23.61 23.88 3.15
CA VAL A 6 -23.67 22.63 3.94
C VAL A 6 -22.93 21.49 3.22
N TRP A 7 -22.83 21.54 1.89
CA TRP A 7 -22.18 20.49 1.11
C TRP A 7 -20.70 20.33 1.47
N ASN A 8 -20.31 19.11 1.88
CA ASN A 8 -18.94 18.78 2.27
C ASN A 8 -18.36 19.67 3.40
N SER A 9 -19.22 20.20 4.26
CA SER A 9 -18.86 21.06 5.40
C SER A 9 -17.98 20.36 6.45
N HIS A 10 -18.04 19.03 6.55
CA HIS A 10 -17.22 18.28 7.50
C HIS A 10 -15.77 18.12 7.01
N PRO A 11 -14.76 18.60 7.74
CA PRO A 11 -13.36 18.50 7.34
C PRO A 11 -12.88 17.03 7.31
N LYS A 12 -12.29 16.62 6.20
CA LYS A 12 -11.80 15.24 5.98
C LYS A 12 -10.28 15.14 6.13
N ASN A 13 -9.75 15.64 7.25
CA ASN A 13 -8.30 15.65 7.49
C ASN A 13 -7.76 14.26 7.90
N TYR A 14 -8.61 13.40 8.46
CA TYR A 14 -8.22 12.08 8.97
C TYR A 14 -9.30 11.01 8.73
N GLY A 15 -9.01 9.76 9.14
CA GLY A 15 -9.92 8.63 8.93
C GLY A 15 -9.89 8.03 7.50
N PRO A 16 -10.76 7.06 7.21
CA PRO A 16 -10.78 6.36 5.92
C PRO A 16 -11.19 7.26 4.75
N GLY A 17 -12.11 8.22 4.96
CA GLY A 17 -12.58 9.13 3.91
C GLY A 17 -11.63 10.28 3.56
N SER A 18 -10.55 10.45 4.34
CA SER A 18 -9.50 11.46 4.04
C SER A 18 -8.49 11.01 2.99
N ARG A 19 -8.48 9.71 2.65
CA ARG A 19 -7.42 9.10 1.84
C ARG A 19 -8.04 8.31 0.70
N THR A 20 -7.42 8.43 -0.46
CA THR A 20 -7.83 7.74 -1.67
C THR A 20 -6.64 7.04 -2.30
N CYS A 21 -6.91 5.98 -3.07
CA CYS A 21 -5.88 5.33 -3.87
C CYS A 21 -5.32 6.28 -4.92
N ARG A 22 -3.99 6.33 -5.03
CA ARG A 22 -3.30 7.15 -6.05
C ARG A 22 -3.61 6.73 -7.50
N VAL A 23 -4.01 5.49 -7.73
CA VAL A 23 -4.26 4.95 -9.09
C VAL A 23 -5.74 5.03 -9.47
N CYS A 24 -6.64 4.60 -8.60
CA CYS A 24 -8.07 4.47 -8.93
C CYS A 24 -9.00 5.40 -8.17
N GLY A 25 -8.49 6.25 -7.27
CA GLY A 25 -9.31 7.17 -6.47
C GLY A 25 -10.21 6.52 -5.42
N ASN A 26 -10.33 5.18 -5.39
CA ASN A 26 -11.15 4.46 -4.42
C ASN A 26 -10.55 4.57 -3.00
N PRO A 27 -11.31 5.01 -1.98
CA PRO A 27 -10.83 5.05 -0.58
C PRO A 27 -10.76 3.66 0.07
N HIS A 28 -11.41 2.65 -0.50
CA HIS A 28 -11.50 1.32 0.09
C HIS A 28 -10.25 0.47 -0.15
N GLY A 29 -9.87 -0.33 0.86
CA GLY A 29 -8.81 -1.33 0.71
C GLY A 29 -7.42 -0.74 0.44
N LEU A 30 -7.15 0.44 0.98
CA LEU A 30 -5.90 1.16 0.81
C LEU A 30 -4.75 0.51 1.59
N ILE A 31 -3.67 0.17 0.89
CA ILE A 31 -2.40 -0.26 1.48
C ILE A 31 -1.60 0.98 1.83
N ARG A 32 -1.39 1.20 3.13
CA ARG A 32 -0.73 2.39 3.70
C ARG A 32 0.74 2.15 4.09
N LYS A 33 1.19 0.90 4.05
CA LYS A 33 2.55 0.53 4.44
C LYS A 33 3.55 1.02 3.39
N TYR A 34 4.74 1.43 3.83
CA TYR A 34 5.81 1.93 2.96
C TYR A 34 5.45 3.15 2.10
N GLY A 35 4.43 3.93 2.49
CA GLY A 35 4.04 5.14 1.76
C GLY A 35 3.40 4.91 0.39
N LEU A 36 3.01 3.67 0.06
CA LEU A 36 2.47 3.30 -1.27
C LEU A 36 1.13 3.98 -1.59
N MET A 37 0.25 4.15 -0.60
CA MET A 37 -1.07 4.79 -0.75
C MET A 37 -1.87 4.25 -1.95
N CYS A 38 -1.88 2.92 -2.10
CA CYS A 38 -2.41 2.23 -3.27
C CYS A 38 -3.42 1.16 -2.86
N CYS A 39 -4.48 0.98 -3.65
CA CYS A 39 -5.54 0.00 -3.35
C CYS A 39 -5.03 -1.44 -3.54
N ARG A 40 -5.59 -2.42 -2.83
CA ARG A 40 -5.15 -3.83 -2.95
C ARG A 40 -5.24 -4.41 -4.37
N GLN A 41 -6.21 -3.96 -5.18
CA GLN A 41 -6.39 -4.42 -6.57
C GLN A 41 -5.29 -3.81 -7.45
N CYS A 42 -5.14 -2.49 -7.36
CA CYS A 42 -4.12 -1.69 -8.00
C CYS A 42 -2.70 -2.21 -7.69
N PHE A 43 -2.45 -2.54 -6.42
CA PHE A 43 -1.17 -3.10 -6.00
C PHE A 43 -0.88 -4.44 -6.68
N ARG A 44 -1.87 -5.31 -6.86
CA ARG A 44 -1.66 -6.61 -7.50
C ARG A 44 -1.28 -6.49 -8.98
N SER A 45 -1.88 -5.55 -9.70
CA SER A 45 -1.55 -5.30 -11.11
C SER A 45 -0.14 -4.73 -11.28
N ASN A 46 0.26 -3.82 -10.39
CA ASN A 46 1.54 -3.11 -10.47
C ASN A 46 2.67 -3.75 -9.63
N ALA A 47 2.40 -4.83 -8.88
CA ALA A 47 3.35 -5.42 -7.93
C ALA A 47 4.68 -5.80 -8.60
N LYS A 48 4.63 -6.32 -9.82
CA LYS A 48 5.81 -6.76 -10.57
C LYS A 48 6.70 -5.58 -10.96
N GLU A 49 6.10 -4.47 -11.38
CA GLU A 49 6.81 -3.25 -11.81
C GLU A 49 7.42 -2.51 -10.62
N ILE A 50 6.75 -2.54 -9.47
CA ILE A 50 7.29 -1.99 -8.21
C ILE A 50 8.44 -2.87 -7.67
N GLY A 51 8.63 -4.08 -8.19
CA GLY A 51 9.69 -5.01 -7.78
C GLY A 51 9.30 -5.99 -6.67
N PHE A 52 8.01 -6.13 -6.37
CA PHE A 52 7.53 -7.15 -5.42
C PHE A 52 7.53 -8.54 -6.08
N ILE A 53 8.32 -9.45 -5.53
CA ILE A 53 8.42 -10.84 -6.00
C ILE A 53 7.71 -11.78 -5.02
N LYS A 54 6.76 -12.59 -5.51
CA LYS A 54 6.10 -13.63 -4.71
C LYS A 54 7.08 -14.77 -4.41
N LYS A 55 7.64 -14.80 -3.21
CA LYS A 55 8.40 -15.96 -2.73
C LYS A 55 7.44 -17.12 -2.48
N LYS A 56 7.60 -18.24 -3.21
CA LYS A 56 6.87 -19.48 -2.93
C LYS A 56 7.44 -20.08 -1.65
N LYS A 57 6.78 -19.88 -0.51
CA LYS A 57 7.06 -20.69 0.67
C LYS A 57 6.21 -21.96 0.55
N ASN A 58 6.83 -23.15 0.64
CA ASN A 58 6.11 -24.41 0.86
C ASN A 58 5.56 -24.40 2.29
N VAL A 59 4.53 -23.58 2.54
CA VAL A 59 3.85 -23.50 3.84
C VAL A 59 2.73 -24.52 3.79
N LYS A 60 2.87 -25.61 4.55
CA LYS A 60 1.73 -26.48 4.87
C LYS A 60 0.70 -25.60 5.58
N PHE A 61 -0.44 -25.39 4.93
CA PHE A 61 -1.52 -24.54 5.46
C PHE A 61 -2.16 -25.27 6.64
N GLY A 62 -1.66 -25.00 7.86
CA GLY A 62 -2.36 -25.34 9.09
C GLY A 62 -3.62 -24.47 9.21
N SER A 63 -4.71 -25.07 9.67
CA SER A 63 -6.11 -24.60 9.66
C SER A 63 -6.44 -23.34 10.47
N SER A 64 -5.48 -22.48 10.81
CA SER A 64 -5.75 -21.19 11.44
C SER A 64 -5.74 -20.07 10.39
N GLY A 65 -6.93 -19.77 9.88
CA GLY A 65 -7.24 -18.78 8.83
C GLY A 65 -6.93 -17.32 9.18
N ARG A 66 -5.72 -17.03 9.63
CA ARG A 66 -5.18 -15.67 9.75
C ARG A 66 -4.16 -15.53 8.64
N VAL A 67 -4.56 -14.92 7.53
CA VAL A 67 -3.63 -14.53 6.44
C VAL A 67 -2.75 -13.42 7.01
N VAL A 68 -1.73 -13.83 7.75
CA VAL A 68 -0.80 -12.94 8.41
C VAL A 68 0.00 -12.25 7.29
N PHE A 69 -0.44 -11.03 6.96
CA PHE A 69 0.33 -10.05 6.18
C PHE A 69 1.73 -9.79 6.78
N GLN A 70 2.05 -10.35 7.96
CA GLN A 70 3.35 -10.29 8.63
C GLN A 70 4.40 -11.24 8.01
N SER A 71 4.02 -12.31 7.32
CA SER A 71 5.02 -13.31 6.85
C SER A 71 5.66 -12.98 5.50
N LEU A 72 5.26 -11.87 4.87
CA LEU A 72 5.84 -11.31 3.65
C LEU A 72 6.81 -10.15 3.90
N LEU A 73 7.07 -9.81 5.17
CA LEU A 73 8.00 -8.74 5.55
C LEU A 73 9.32 -9.22 6.14
N THR A 74 9.49 -10.52 6.36
CA THR A 74 10.75 -11.08 6.87
C THR A 74 11.79 -11.36 5.78
N HIS A 75 11.59 -10.90 4.54
CA HIS A 75 12.68 -10.77 3.56
C HIS A 75 12.38 -9.63 2.59
N PHE A 76 12.21 -8.43 3.17
CA PHE A 76 12.37 -7.17 2.48
C PHE A 76 13.88 -7.00 2.21
N SER A 77 14.41 -7.75 1.24
CA SER A 77 15.70 -7.40 0.66
C SER A 77 15.48 -6.13 -0.14
N LEU A 78 15.72 -4.97 0.50
CA LEU A 78 16.02 -3.74 -0.21
C LEU A 78 17.24 -4.01 -1.10
N THR A 79 17.03 -4.45 -2.34
CA THR A 79 18.01 -4.22 -3.40
C THR A 79 17.92 -2.76 -3.86
N SER A 80 17.91 -1.83 -2.91
CA SER A 80 17.78 -0.39 -3.14
C SER A 80 18.52 0.46 -2.09
N GLU A 81 19.24 -0.14 -1.13
CA GLU A 81 20.29 0.61 -0.39
C GLU A 81 21.58 0.71 -1.20
N LYS A 82 21.72 -0.05 -2.30
CA LYS A 82 22.92 -0.07 -3.14
C LYS A 82 22.89 0.83 -4.38
N LEU A 83 21.73 1.42 -4.72
CA LEU A 83 21.58 2.25 -5.93
C LEU A 83 21.35 3.75 -5.65
N MET A 84 20.96 4.11 -4.42
CA MET A 84 20.87 5.52 -3.98
C MET A 84 22.09 5.99 -3.16
N ARG A 85 23.09 5.10 -2.93
CA ARG A 85 24.38 5.45 -2.31
C ARG A 85 25.54 5.60 -3.31
N THR A 86 25.32 5.27 -4.58
CA THR A 86 26.32 5.43 -5.66
C THR A 86 26.15 6.73 -6.47
N LEU A 87 25.21 7.60 -6.10
CA LEU A 87 24.98 8.89 -6.79
C LEU A 87 25.12 10.12 -5.88
N VAL A 88 25.60 9.97 -4.64
CA VAL A 88 25.88 11.09 -3.71
C VAL A 88 27.32 11.06 -3.16
N LEU A 89 28.19 10.21 -3.73
CA LEU A 89 29.65 10.25 -3.53
C LEU A 89 30.34 10.12 -4.89
N GLY A 90 30.04 11.08 -5.76
CA GLY A 90 30.74 11.37 -7.01
C GLY A 90 30.72 12.87 -7.21
#